data_AF-A0AAV2RPP0-F1
#
_entry.id   AF-A0AAV2RPP0-F1
#
_cell.length_a   1.000
_cell.length_b   1.000
_cell.length_c   1.000
_cell.angle_alpha   90.00
_cell.angle_beta   90.00
_cell.angle_gamma   90.00
#
_symmetry.space_group_name_H-M   'P 1'
#
loop_
_entity.id
_entity.type
_entity.pdbx_description
1 polymer ?
#
loop_
_entity_poly.entity_id
_entity_poly.type
_entity_poly.pdbx_seq_one_letter_code
_entity_poly.pdbx_strand_id
1 'polypeptide(L)'
;MSSVINAQSDDIGRDEQRDLVRGQPRDRDHIIKHGAAYKFIDDPWDPWREKVSFPEKDRKAQPKWIVVAGRRVVPGSVYRVSVEALRPYLTGALQVRAALIHGREQVASAKTILQPGDVDHLLMQVPDKSVGGMWQLRVEGTQGSTKLFHREETLRFDPNFLTILIQPSRPVYNAGQTVRFRVIMLTKELKPYDDPVDVYVL
;
A
#
# COMPACT_ATOMS: atom_id res chain seq x y z
N MET A 1 -24.50 -7.69 81.90
CA MET A 1 -23.87 -7.33 80.61
C MET A 1 -23.33 -8.65 80.04
N SER A 2 -24.12 -9.55 79.46
CA SER A 2 -25.19 -9.44 78.43
C SER A 2 -24.60 -9.31 77.00
N SER A 3 -24.99 -10.11 75.98
CA SER A 3 -25.80 -11.35 75.98
C SER A 3 -25.84 -12.08 74.61
N VAL A 4 -25.10 -13.21 74.45
CA VAL A 4 -25.44 -14.43 73.62
C VAL A 4 -25.64 -14.13 72.09
N ILE A 5 -25.92 -14.99 71.06
CA ILE A 5 -26.27 -16.42 70.81
C ILE A 5 -25.54 -16.94 69.54
N ASN A 6 -25.41 -18.28 69.39
CA ASN A 6 -24.96 -19.02 68.19
C ASN A 6 -26.11 -19.41 67.22
N ALA A 7 -25.76 -19.75 65.97
CA ALA A 7 -26.31 -20.83 65.12
C ALA A 7 -25.34 -21.02 63.90
N GLN A 8 -24.99 -22.16 63.28
CA GLN A 8 -25.52 -23.54 63.18
C GLN A 8 -26.80 -23.67 62.32
N SER A 9 -26.96 -24.59 61.35
CA SER A 9 -26.13 -25.68 60.79
C SER A 9 -26.00 -25.50 59.23
N ASP A 10 -25.91 -26.44 58.27
CA ASP A 10 -26.00 -27.93 58.19
C ASP A 10 -25.30 -28.49 56.91
N ASP A 11 -25.48 -29.79 56.60
CA ASP A 11 -24.81 -30.59 55.53
C ASP A 11 -25.67 -30.79 54.24
N ILE A 12 -25.24 -31.69 53.34
CA ILE A 12 -25.80 -32.18 52.04
C ILE A 12 -25.31 -31.38 50.80
N GLY A 13 -24.71 -31.98 49.77
CA GLY A 13 -24.20 -33.36 49.63
C GLY A 13 -24.10 -33.86 48.17
N ARG A 14 -23.09 -34.71 47.89
CA ARG A 14 -22.72 -35.47 46.66
C ARG A 14 -21.67 -34.87 45.70
N ASP A 15 -20.51 -35.54 45.69
CA ASP A 15 -19.88 -36.21 44.54
C ASP A 15 -19.97 -35.51 43.16
N GLU A 16 -18.86 -35.12 42.53
CA GLU A 16 -17.98 -36.11 41.90
C GLU A 16 -16.46 -35.83 41.94
N GLN A 17 -15.74 -36.92 41.65
CA GLN A 17 -14.31 -37.19 41.83
C GLN A 17 -13.37 -36.45 40.85
N ARG A 18 -12.06 -36.43 41.20
CA ARG A 18 -10.86 -36.63 40.33
C ARG A 18 -10.83 -35.90 38.95
N ASP A 19 -9.85 -35.08 38.61
CA ASP A 19 -8.42 -35.08 38.97
C ASP A 19 -7.81 -33.68 39.10
N LEU A 20 -6.77 -33.54 39.93
CA LEU A 20 -5.99 -32.30 40.09
C LEU A 20 -4.47 -32.52 39.86
N VAL A 21 -4.08 -32.67 38.60
CA VAL A 21 -2.66 -32.65 38.19
C VAL A 21 -2.29 -31.25 37.66
N ARG A 22 -1.87 -30.39 38.59
CA ARG A 22 -1.07 -29.15 38.42
C ARG A 22 -1.04 -28.52 37.02
N GLY A 23 -2.06 -27.72 36.69
CA GLY A 23 -1.84 -26.58 35.78
C GLY A 23 -0.97 -25.53 36.48
N GLN A 24 0.20 -25.20 35.92
CA GLN A 24 1.06 -24.14 36.47
C GLN A 24 0.48 -22.74 36.18
N PRO A 25 0.67 -21.74 37.07
CA PRO A 25 0.17 -20.38 36.84
C PRO A 25 0.85 -19.71 35.64
N ARG A 26 0.10 -18.85 34.94
CA ARG A 26 0.68 -17.87 34.01
C ARG A 26 1.36 -16.76 34.82
N ASP A 27 2.68 -16.75 34.91
CA ASP A 27 3.41 -15.65 35.56
C ASP A 27 4.08 -14.73 34.53
N ARG A 28 3.51 -13.52 34.47
CA ARG A 28 4.04 -12.18 34.17
C ARG A 28 5.18 -11.99 33.13
N ASP A 29 4.90 -11.01 32.28
CA ASP A 29 5.76 -10.29 31.33
C ASP A 29 7.23 -10.04 31.72
N HIS A 30 8.07 -11.07 31.60
CA HIS A 30 9.53 -10.88 31.54
C HIS A 30 9.96 -10.44 30.12
N ILE A 31 9.77 -9.15 29.81
CA ILE A 31 10.28 -8.52 28.58
C ILE A 31 11.80 -8.39 28.66
N ILE A 32 12.52 -9.49 28.41
CA ILE A 32 13.97 -9.51 28.26
C ILE A 32 14.32 -8.83 26.94
N LYS A 33 14.75 -7.56 27.00
CA LYS A 33 15.17 -6.77 25.84
C LYS A 33 16.56 -7.19 25.33
N HIS A 34 16.61 -8.28 24.56
CA HIS A 34 17.74 -8.59 23.68
C HIS A 34 17.32 -8.55 22.21
N GLY A 35 18.16 -7.96 21.36
CA GLY A 35 17.85 -7.64 19.97
C GLY A 35 17.87 -8.86 19.05
N ALA A 36 16.79 -9.64 19.04
CA ALA A 36 16.52 -10.61 17.98
C ALA A 36 16.05 -9.89 16.72
N ALA A 37 16.85 -9.94 15.66
CA ALA A 37 16.36 -9.62 14.32
C ALA A 37 15.37 -10.70 13.88
N TYR A 38 14.22 -10.29 13.32
CA TYR A 38 13.26 -11.22 12.72
C TYR A 38 13.93 -11.93 11.53
N LYS A 39 14.38 -13.18 11.74
CA LYS A 39 14.63 -14.09 10.64
C LYS A 39 13.28 -14.45 10.03
N PHE A 40 12.97 -13.82 8.91
CA PHE A 40 11.95 -14.32 8.00
C PHE A 40 12.32 -15.77 7.63
N ILE A 41 11.36 -16.68 7.75
CA ILE A 41 11.52 -18.06 7.30
C ILE A 41 11.67 -18.01 5.77
N ASP A 42 12.61 -18.79 5.22
CA ASP A 42 12.96 -18.71 3.80
C ASP A 42 11.89 -19.34 2.90
N ASP A 43 10.77 -18.64 2.71
CA ASP A 43 9.76 -18.95 1.69
C ASP A 43 10.28 -18.54 0.30
N PRO A 44 10.43 -19.46 -0.67
CA PRO A 44 10.89 -19.13 -2.02
C PRO A 44 9.87 -18.33 -2.86
N TRP A 45 8.60 -18.28 -2.45
CA TRP A 45 7.49 -17.73 -3.25
C TRP A 45 7.04 -16.32 -2.83
N ASP A 46 7.65 -15.72 -1.80
CA ASP A 46 7.29 -14.37 -1.34
C ASP A 46 7.55 -13.29 -2.43
N PRO A 47 6.49 -12.66 -3.00
CA PRO A 47 6.63 -11.65 -4.03
C PRO A 47 7.11 -10.28 -3.50
N TRP A 48 7.33 -10.16 -2.19
CA TRP A 48 7.84 -8.96 -1.51
C TRP A 48 9.34 -9.00 -1.21
N ARG A 49 10.03 -10.13 -1.45
CA ARG A 49 11.48 -10.34 -1.19
C ARG A 49 12.40 -9.24 -1.73
N GLU A 50 12.05 -8.61 -2.85
CA GLU A 50 12.80 -7.48 -3.41
C GLU A 50 11.95 -6.20 -3.49
N LYS A 51 12.27 -5.22 -2.62
CA LYS A 51 12.27 -3.76 -2.89
C LYS A 51 12.59 -2.89 -1.66
N VAL A 52 12.59 -3.45 -0.45
CA VAL A 52 12.99 -2.71 0.76
C VAL A 52 14.46 -3.01 1.10
N SER A 53 15.39 -2.34 0.41
CA SER A 53 16.82 -2.40 0.74
C SER A 53 17.10 -1.55 1.99
N PHE A 54 17.06 -2.18 3.17
CA PHE A 54 17.56 -1.56 4.39
C PHE A 54 19.08 -1.31 4.29
N PRO A 55 19.61 -0.25 4.93
CA PRO A 55 21.06 -0.08 5.04
C PRO A 55 21.68 -1.25 5.80
N GLU A 56 22.92 -1.58 5.44
CA GLU A 56 23.67 -2.68 6.04
C GLU A 56 23.83 -2.50 7.56
N LYS A 57 23.72 -3.61 8.29
CA LYS A 57 23.31 -3.68 9.71
C LYS A 57 24.08 -2.76 10.67
N ASP A 58 25.37 -2.58 10.44
CA ASP A 58 26.27 -1.82 11.32
C ASP A 58 26.48 -0.36 10.87
N ARG A 59 25.96 0.00 9.69
CA ARG A 59 26.00 1.37 9.18
C ARG A 59 24.77 2.14 9.67
N LYS A 60 24.95 2.99 10.69
CA LYS A 60 23.98 4.04 11.07
C LYS A 60 23.79 5.05 9.93
N ALA A 61 23.02 4.67 8.92
CA ALA A 61 22.66 5.54 7.81
C ALA A 61 21.86 6.73 8.35
N GLN A 62 22.35 7.93 8.08
CA GLN A 62 21.67 9.19 8.35
C GLN A 62 20.80 9.52 7.13
N PRO A 63 19.47 9.31 7.18
CA PRO A 63 18.63 9.51 6.01
C PRO A 63 18.54 11.00 5.69
N LYS A 64 18.71 11.36 4.41
CA LYS A 64 18.72 12.74 3.91
C LYS A 64 17.51 13.09 3.03
N TRP A 65 16.79 12.07 2.56
CA TRP A 65 15.57 12.20 1.78
C TRP A 65 14.72 10.95 1.91
N ILE A 66 13.42 11.07 1.65
CA ILE A 66 12.50 9.96 1.38
C ILE A 66 11.83 10.23 0.04
N VAL A 67 11.62 9.18 -0.76
CA VAL A 67 10.90 9.23 -2.04
C VAL A 67 9.88 8.09 -2.05
N VAL A 68 8.60 8.42 -2.25
CA VAL A 68 7.50 7.45 -2.28
C VAL A 68 6.69 7.61 -3.56
N ALA A 69 6.44 6.51 -4.26
CA ALA A 69 5.62 6.46 -5.46
C ALA A 69 4.81 5.16 -5.50
N GLY A 70 3.74 5.12 -6.30
CA GLY A 70 3.01 3.88 -6.55
C GLY A 70 3.82 2.89 -7.40
N ARG A 71 3.41 1.61 -7.40
CA ARG A 71 3.93 0.60 -8.35
C ARG A 71 3.05 0.45 -9.60
N ARG A 72 2.00 1.26 -9.73
CA ARG A 72 1.01 1.20 -10.84
C ARG A 72 0.91 2.52 -11.58
N VAL A 73 0.80 2.44 -12.91
CA VAL A 73 0.49 3.55 -13.80
C VAL A 73 -0.82 3.26 -14.54
N VAL A 74 -1.68 4.28 -14.68
CA VAL A 74 -3.02 4.17 -15.26
C VAL A 74 -3.18 5.26 -16.33
N PRO A 75 -3.74 4.96 -17.53
CA PRO A 75 -4.09 5.98 -18.52
C PRO A 75 -4.95 7.10 -17.92
N GLY A 76 -4.76 8.34 -18.39
CA GLY A 76 -5.51 9.53 -17.96
C GLY A 76 -5.30 10.01 -16.52
N SER A 77 -4.58 9.24 -15.68
CA SER A 77 -4.37 9.58 -14.27
C SER A 77 -3.22 10.56 -14.04
N VAL A 78 -3.29 11.34 -12.96
CA VAL A 78 -2.12 12.08 -12.44
C VAL A 78 -1.29 11.11 -11.59
N TYR A 79 -0.12 10.73 -12.11
CA TYR A 79 0.88 9.99 -11.34
C TYR A 79 1.58 10.91 -10.35
N ARG A 80 1.74 10.47 -9.10
CA ARG A 80 2.35 11.25 -8.01
C ARG A 80 3.59 10.57 -7.45
N VAL A 81 4.69 11.33 -7.37
CA VAL A 81 5.84 11.01 -6.53
C VAL A 81 5.87 11.99 -5.37
N SER A 82 5.92 11.50 -4.14
CA SER A 82 6.07 12.32 -2.94
C SER A 82 7.52 12.30 -2.48
N VAL A 83 8.05 13.45 -2.10
CA VAL A 83 9.45 13.63 -1.72
C VAL A 83 9.52 14.43 -0.43
N GLU A 84 10.35 13.97 0.51
CA GLU A 84 10.71 14.71 1.73
C GLU A 84 12.21 14.92 1.78
N ALA A 85 12.63 16.13 2.16
CA ALA A 85 14.01 16.51 2.37
C ALA A 85 14.33 16.51 3.88
N LEU A 86 15.15 15.56 4.36
CA LEU A 86 15.24 15.27 5.79
C LEU A 86 16.27 16.12 6.55
N ARG A 87 15.83 16.70 7.67
CA ARG A 87 16.70 17.30 8.70
C ARG A 87 17.27 16.22 9.65
N PRO A 88 18.43 16.47 10.30
CA PRO A 88 19.35 17.60 10.10
C PRO A 88 20.43 17.33 9.02
N TYR A 89 20.42 16.16 8.39
CA TYR A 89 21.58 15.64 7.64
C TYR A 89 21.66 16.10 6.18
N LEU A 90 20.57 16.63 5.62
CA LEU A 90 20.60 17.41 4.38
C LEU A 90 20.96 18.87 4.71
N THR A 91 22.07 19.36 4.13
CA THR A 91 22.68 20.65 4.49
C THR A 91 22.39 21.79 3.51
N GLY A 92 21.44 21.60 2.59
CA GLY A 92 21.10 22.60 1.57
C GLY A 92 20.09 22.05 0.54
N ALA A 93 19.60 22.92 -0.34
CA ALA A 93 18.52 22.62 -1.27
C ALA A 93 18.72 21.32 -2.08
N LEU A 94 17.74 20.43 -2.00
CA LEU A 94 17.65 19.19 -2.77
C LEU A 94 16.76 19.44 -4.00
N GLN A 95 17.35 19.45 -5.19
CA GLN A 95 16.58 19.46 -6.43
C GLN A 95 16.19 18.03 -6.77
N VAL A 96 14.92 17.76 -7.06
CA VAL A 96 14.47 16.42 -7.49
C VAL A 96 13.76 16.52 -8.82
N ARG A 97 14.06 15.56 -9.71
CA ARG A 97 13.38 15.34 -10.98
C ARG A 97 12.75 13.94 -10.98
N ALA A 98 11.49 13.86 -11.37
CA ALA A 98 10.80 12.61 -11.67
C ALA A 98 10.40 12.58 -13.14
N ALA A 99 10.42 11.39 -13.76
CA ALA A 99 10.03 11.18 -15.14
C ALA A 99 9.34 9.81 -15.31
N LEU A 100 8.24 9.79 -16.06
CA LEU A 100 7.65 8.56 -16.57
C LEU A 100 8.23 8.26 -17.95
N ILE A 101 8.64 7.01 -18.15
CA ILE A 101 9.23 6.50 -19.38
C ILE A 101 8.38 5.33 -19.88
N HIS A 102 8.09 5.30 -21.18
CA HIS A 102 7.44 4.20 -21.86
C HIS A 102 8.33 3.72 -23.01
N GLY A 103 8.85 2.50 -22.90
CA GLY A 103 9.82 1.92 -23.83
C GLY A 103 11.17 2.66 -23.86
N ARG A 104 11.23 3.78 -24.58
CA ARG A 104 12.39 4.69 -24.67
C ARG A 104 12.01 6.17 -24.62
N GLU A 105 10.71 6.49 -24.65
CA GLU A 105 10.21 7.86 -24.69
C GLU A 105 9.85 8.35 -23.28
N GLN A 106 10.17 9.61 -22.99
CA GLN A 106 9.82 10.26 -21.72
C GLN A 106 8.43 10.91 -21.82
N VAL A 107 7.39 10.12 -21.53
CA VAL A 107 5.98 10.51 -21.64
C VAL A 107 5.61 11.72 -20.78
N ALA A 108 6.16 11.81 -19.57
CA ALA A 108 5.92 12.94 -18.67
C ALA A 108 7.12 13.17 -17.74
N SER A 109 7.29 14.41 -17.24
CA SER A 109 8.27 14.69 -16.19
C SER A 109 7.91 15.92 -15.37
N ALA A 110 8.36 15.93 -14.13
CA ALA A 110 8.22 17.04 -13.19
C ALA A 110 9.56 17.30 -12.46
N LYS A 111 9.70 18.48 -11.87
CA LYS A 111 10.85 18.85 -11.04
C LYS A 111 10.43 19.76 -9.90
N THR A 112 11.16 19.71 -8.79
CA THR A 112 11.00 20.62 -7.64
C THR A 112 12.33 20.84 -6.91
N ILE A 113 12.36 21.77 -5.96
CA ILE A 113 13.53 22.11 -5.14
C ILE A 113 13.06 22.24 -3.69
N LEU A 114 13.50 21.34 -2.82
CA LEU A 114 13.13 21.27 -1.41
C LEU A 114 14.25 21.79 -0.52
N GLN A 115 13.94 22.58 0.51
CA GLN A 115 14.87 22.89 1.60
C GLN A 115 14.83 21.80 2.70
N PRO A 116 15.83 21.74 3.60
CA PRO A 116 15.83 20.76 4.70
C PRO A 116 14.62 20.88 5.63
N GLY A 117 13.72 19.91 5.50
CA GLY A 117 12.46 19.75 6.24
C GLY A 117 11.20 20.00 5.42
N ASP A 118 11.32 20.26 4.11
CA ASP A 118 10.19 20.42 3.20
C ASP A 118 9.70 19.06 2.67
N VAL A 119 8.41 19.02 2.33
CA VAL A 119 7.73 17.90 1.65
C VAL A 119 7.03 18.45 0.41
N ASP A 120 7.13 17.76 -0.72
CA ASP A 120 6.47 18.15 -1.98
C ASP A 120 6.01 16.93 -2.82
N HIS A 121 5.13 17.18 -3.79
CA HIS A 121 4.52 16.20 -4.67
C HIS A 121 4.77 16.51 -6.15
N LEU A 122 5.66 15.75 -6.78
CA LEU A 122 5.89 15.81 -8.22
C LEU A 122 4.71 15.11 -8.94
N LEU A 123 3.88 15.91 -9.62
CA LEU A 123 2.71 15.46 -10.37
C LEU A 123 3.06 15.31 -11.85
N MET A 124 2.67 14.18 -12.46
CA MET A 124 2.92 13.87 -13.86
C MET A 124 1.66 13.30 -14.50
N GLN A 125 1.10 13.99 -15.50
CA GLN A 125 -0.07 13.51 -16.22
C GLN A 125 0.29 12.30 -17.09
N VAL A 126 -0.48 11.22 -16.97
CA VAL A 126 -0.42 10.07 -17.89
C VAL A 126 -1.41 10.32 -19.04
N PRO A 127 -1.03 10.18 -20.32
CA PRO A 127 -1.95 10.35 -21.44
C PRO A 127 -3.13 9.38 -21.39
N ASP A 128 -4.30 9.81 -21.87
CA ASP A 128 -5.54 9.01 -21.81
C ASP A 128 -5.48 7.78 -22.71
N LYS A 129 -4.83 7.91 -23.87
CA LYS A 129 -4.64 6.82 -24.85
C LYS A 129 -3.31 6.07 -24.64
N SER A 130 -2.85 6.00 -23.39
CA SER A 130 -1.67 5.22 -23.01
C SER A 130 -1.91 3.72 -23.20
N VAL A 131 -0.92 3.02 -23.76
CA VAL A 131 -0.96 1.57 -24.00
C VAL A 131 -0.04 0.80 -23.05
N GLY A 132 -0.19 -0.53 -23.04
CA GLY A 132 0.67 -1.44 -22.29
C GLY A 132 2.14 -1.45 -22.76
N GLY A 133 2.93 -2.33 -22.16
CA GLY A 133 4.37 -2.45 -22.43
C GLY A 133 5.24 -1.99 -21.26
N MET A 134 6.51 -1.69 -21.56
CA MET A 134 7.51 -1.37 -20.53
C MET A 134 7.35 0.06 -20.03
N TRP A 135 6.70 0.23 -18.88
CA TRP A 135 6.63 1.49 -18.15
C TRP A 135 7.67 1.54 -17.03
N GLN A 136 8.32 2.68 -16.85
CA GLN A 136 9.31 2.91 -15.80
C GLN A 136 9.13 4.29 -15.16
N LEU A 137 9.36 4.37 -13.85
CA LEU A 137 9.59 5.62 -13.15
C LEU A 137 11.09 5.81 -12.98
N ARG A 138 11.61 6.95 -13.46
CA ARG A 138 12.96 7.43 -13.16
C ARG A 138 12.85 8.60 -12.17
N VAL A 139 13.56 8.54 -11.04
CA VAL A 139 13.67 9.65 -10.08
C VAL A 139 15.14 9.91 -9.77
N GLU A 140 15.55 11.17 -9.76
CA GLU A 140 16.91 11.56 -9.39
C GLU A 140 16.94 12.85 -8.58
N GLY A 141 17.88 12.93 -7.65
CA GLY A 141 18.09 14.07 -6.76
C GLY A 141 19.51 14.61 -6.88
N THR A 142 19.64 15.93 -6.95
CA THR A 142 20.91 16.65 -6.99
C THR A 142 20.96 17.74 -5.92
N GLN A 143 22.18 18.14 -5.56
CA GLN A 143 22.45 19.30 -4.71
C GLN A 143 23.59 20.07 -5.37
N GLY A 144 23.28 21.24 -5.92
CA GLY A 144 24.16 21.90 -6.89
C GLY A 144 24.45 20.99 -8.08
N SER A 145 25.74 20.82 -8.42
CA SER A 145 26.21 19.90 -9.46
C SER A 145 26.33 18.44 -9.01
N THR A 146 26.22 18.13 -7.71
CA THR A 146 26.41 16.77 -7.19
C THR A 146 25.13 15.96 -7.28
N LYS A 147 25.20 14.78 -7.92
CA LYS A 147 24.11 13.81 -7.99
C LYS A 147 24.08 12.96 -6.71
N LEU A 148 23.04 13.14 -5.89
CA LEU A 148 22.89 12.49 -4.59
C LEU A 148 22.25 11.11 -4.70
N PHE A 149 21.25 10.96 -5.58
CA PHE A 149 20.63 9.68 -5.89
C PHE A 149 20.05 9.65 -7.30
N HIS A 150 19.87 8.43 -7.81
CA HIS A 150 19.10 8.14 -9.02
C HIS A 150 18.59 6.71 -8.93
N ARG A 151 17.32 6.52 -9.25
CA ARG A 151 16.64 5.22 -9.23
C ARG A 151 15.71 5.12 -10.43
N GLU A 152 15.67 3.93 -11.01
CA GLU A 152 14.74 3.56 -12.07
C GLU A 152 14.00 2.29 -11.63
N GLU A 153 12.67 2.29 -11.74
CA GLU A 153 11.81 1.21 -11.27
C GLU A 153 10.70 0.91 -12.29
N THR A 154 10.54 -0.36 -12.67
CA THR A 154 9.47 -0.78 -13.58
C THR A 154 8.11 -0.68 -12.91
N LEU A 155 7.16 -0.01 -13.59
CA LEU A 155 5.78 0.14 -13.16
C LEU A 155 4.88 -0.91 -13.80
N ARG A 156 3.87 -1.38 -13.07
CA ARG A 156 2.79 -2.18 -13.65
C ARG A 156 1.77 -1.26 -14.32
N PHE A 157 1.68 -1.31 -15.64
CA PHE A 157 0.56 -0.72 -16.36
C PHE A 157 -0.75 -1.39 -15.93
N ASP A 158 -1.78 -0.59 -15.64
CA ASP A 158 -3.09 -1.08 -15.20
C ASP A 158 -4.18 -0.52 -16.14
N PRO A 159 -4.60 -1.29 -17.17
CA PRO A 159 -5.53 -0.82 -18.21
C PRO A 159 -6.95 -0.59 -17.71
N ASN A 160 -7.26 -0.94 -16.46
CA ASN A 160 -8.57 -0.72 -15.86
C ASN A 160 -8.71 0.76 -15.49
N PHE A 161 -8.89 1.65 -16.47
CA PHE A 161 -9.17 3.08 -16.24
C PHE A 161 -10.67 3.37 -16.05
N LEU A 162 -11.55 2.43 -16.41
CA LEU A 162 -13.01 2.52 -16.28
C LEU A 162 -13.58 1.50 -15.28
N THR A 163 -14.73 1.85 -14.72
CA THR A 163 -15.68 0.93 -14.08
C THR A 163 -16.89 0.77 -15.01
N ILE A 164 -17.21 -0.45 -15.42
CA ILE A 164 -18.33 -0.75 -16.32
C ILE A 164 -19.36 -1.60 -15.56
N LEU A 165 -20.61 -1.12 -15.53
CA LEU A 165 -21.75 -1.78 -14.89
C LEU A 165 -22.81 -2.10 -15.94
N ILE A 166 -22.93 -3.37 -16.31
CA ILE A 166 -23.99 -3.86 -17.20
C ILE A 166 -25.15 -4.34 -16.34
N GLN A 167 -26.35 -3.79 -16.56
CA GLN A 167 -27.55 -4.10 -15.79
C GLN A 167 -28.68 -4.54 -16.71
N PRO A 168 -28.97 -5.85 -16.82
CA PRO A 168 -30.14 -6.36 -17.54
C PRO A 168 -31.42 -6.06 -16.77
N SER A 169 -32.54 -5.90 -17.48
CA SER A 169 -33.86 -5.61 -16.90
C SER A 169 -34.46 -6.76 -16.10
N ARG A 170 -33.93 -7.99 -16.27
CA ARG A 170 -34.30 -9.23 -15.59
C ARG A 170 -33.07 -10.13 -15.47
N PRO A 171 -32.98 -11.00 -14.45
CA PRO A 171 -31.89 -11.97 -14.32
C PRO A 171 -32.03 -13.17 -15.26
N VAL A 172 -33.25 -13.48 -15.73
CA VAL A 172 -33.58 -14.62 -16.61
C VAL A 172 -34.58 -14.17 -17.67
N TYR A 173 -34.46 -14.73 -18.87
CA TYR A 173 -35.36 -14.50 -20.01
C TYR A 173 -35.76 -15.84 -20.63
N ASN A 174 -36.99 -15.94 -21.11
CA ASN A 174 -37.43 -17.09 -21.92
C ASN A 174 -37.12 -16.86 -23.40
N ALA A 175 -37.08 -17.93 -24.20
CA ALA A 175 -36.96 -17.83 -25.65
C ALA A 175 -38.02 -16.88 -26.24
N GLY A 176 -37.62 -16.04 -27.20
CA GLY A 176 -38.48 -15.02 -27.81
C GLY A 176 -38.69 -13.74 -26.99
N GLN A 177 -38.18 -13.64 -25.75
CA GLN A 177 -38.27 -12.39 -24.98
C GLN A 177 -37.18 -11.39 -25.38
N THR A 178 -37.56 -10.12 -25.55
CA THR A 178 -36.61 -9.02 -25.78
C THR A 178 -35.75 -8.77 -24.54
N VAL A 179 -34.45 -9.02 -24.64
CA VAL A 179 -33.48 -8.60 -23.63
C VAL A 179 -33.35 -7.08 -23.68
N ARG A 180 -33.60 -6.41 -22.55
CA ARG A 180 -33.29 -5.00 -22.35
C ARG A 180 -32.21 -4.89 -21.28
N PHE A 181 -31.20 -4.07 -21.51
CA PHE A 181 -30.14 -3.79 -20.55
C PHE A 181 -29.73 -2.32 -20.64
N ARG A 182 -29.03 -1.83 -19.61
CA ARG A 182 -28.30 -0.56 -19.64
C ARG A 182 -26.84 -0.80 -19.29
N VAL A 183 -25.95 -0.02 -19.90
CA VAL A 183 -24.53 0.04 -19.55
C VAL A 183 -24.30 1.38 -18.87
N ILE A 184 -23.66 1.38 -17.70
CA ILE A 184 -23.22 2.58 -16.99
C ILE A 184 -21.70 2.50 -16.93
N MET A 185 -21.01 3.51 -17.44
CA MET A 185 -19.55 3.57 -17.48
C MET A 185 -19.08 4.79 -16.70
N LEU A 186 -18.10 4.57 -15.83
CA LEU A 186 -17.56 5.59 -14.94
C LEU A 186 -16.03 5.63 -14.99
N THR A 187 -15.46 6.83 -14.94
CA THR A 187 -14.02 7.02 -14.69
C THR A 187 -13.67 6.71 -13.23
N LYS A 188 -12.37 6.75 -12.87
CA LYS A 188 -11.93 6.54 -11.48
C LYS A 188 -12.39 7.63 -10.50
N GLU A 189 -12.76 8.79 -11.04
CA GLU A 189 -13.31 9.94 -10.35
C GLU A 189 -14.85 9.83 -10.20
N LEU A 190 -15.43 8.68 -10.58
CA LEU A 190 -16.87 8.39 -10.58
C LEU A 190 -17.70 9.34 -11.47
N LYS A 191 -17.07 9.95 -12.48
CA LYS A 191 -17.72 10.73 -13.53
C LYS A 191 -18.19 9.82 -14.67
N PRO A 192 -19.21 10.21 -15.44
CA PRO A 192 -19.55 9.54 -16.70
C PRO A 192 -18.33 9.38 -17.62
N TYR A 193 -18.34 8.32 -18.44
CA TYR A 193 -17.40 8.14 -19.53
C TYR A 193 -18.14 8.26 -20.86
N ASP A 194 -17.76 9.26 -21.64
CA ASP A 194 -18.53 9.77 -22.77
C ASP A 194 -17.93 9.38 -24.14
N ASP A 195 -16.75 8.74 -24.16
CA ASP A 195 -16.08 8.25 -25.38
C ASP A 195 -16.78 6.97 -25.92
N PRO A 196 -16.78 6.73 -27.24
CA PRO A 196 -17.47 5.58 -27.84
C PRO A 196 -16.98 4.21 -27.34
N VAL A 197 -17.90 3.23 -27.26
CA VAL A 197 -17.60 1.84 -26.91
C VAL A 197 -18.39 0.84 -27.76
N ASP A 198 -17.79 -0.31 -28.02
CA ASP A 198 -18.45 -1.46 -28.63
C ASP A 198 -19.08 -2.35 -27.55
N VAL A 199 -20.27 -2.90 -27.82
CA VAL A 199 -20.97 -3.83 -26.93
C VAL A 199 -21.30 -5.10 -27.71
N TYR A 200 -20.68 -6.21 -27.30
CA TYR A 200 -20.91 -7.53 -27.89
C TYR A 200 -21.85 -8.36 -27.01
N VAL A 201 -22.74 -9.12 -27.65
CA VAL A 201 -23.53 -10.19 -27.03
C VAL A 201 -23.06 -11.50 -27.67
N LEU A 202 -22.77 -12.49 -26.84
CA LEU A 202 -22.23 -13.81 -27.21
C LEU A 202 -23.24 -14.91 -26.84
#